data_AF-R7SFT9-F1
#
_entry.id   AF-R7SFT9-F1
#
_cell.length_a   1.000
_cell.length_b   1.000
_cell.length_c   1.000
_cell.angle_alpha   90.00
_cell.angle_beta   90.00
_cell.angle_gamma   90.00
#
_symmetry.space_group_name_H-M   'P 1'
#
loop_
_entity.id
_entity.type
_entity.pdbx_description
1 polymer ?
#
loop_
_entity_poly.entity_id
_entity_poly.type
_entity_poly.pdbx_seq_one_letter_code
_entity_poly.pdbx_strand_id
1 'polypeptide(L)'
;MQAARVEAVRAMREAEEARAAAQRAAETQQYEARERENQLRDEARRAAEAAQQELQKQQAIAAEEQRKAAEAQRAAEAAAKTAAEEASRAFAAKEEAERQLREGIQPVVMPSAADLEEAKRRIGYQEGYFHFAVTGIAGSGKSSLINAFRGLRNRDAEAAATGITETTLQMARFPDANPANHVVWFDIPGAGTLKVRDWQYFNDQGLYVFDALVVLVDNRFTATDVAILRNARLFNIPCYIVRSKADTHIRNVMIDMGYDSQDDEEDERSRAKLEATAREHFVSATRQNVRDNLRKADLPDQRVYILSNSTMLSVIKNTASSKMSKKLLDEKVFLKDFMANAHGHGEGMMA
;
A
#
# COMPACT_ATOMS: atom_id res chain seq x y z
N MET A 1 -34.16 -113.99 87.00
CA MET A 1 -34.32 -113.84 85.53
C MET A 1 -34.61 -112.38 85.17
N GLN A 2 -33.64 -111.47 85.32
CA GLN A 2 -33.78 -110.07 84.90
C GLN A 2 -32.60 -109.57 84.04
N ALA A 3 -31.53 -110.35 83.88
CA ALA A 3 -30.30 -109.88 83.26
C ALA A 3 -30.33 -109.85 81.71
N ALA A 4 -30.90 -110.87 81.05
CA ALA A 4 -30.75 -111.02 79.58
C ALA A 4 -31.58 -110.04 78.72
N ARG A 5 -32.68 -109.51 79.25
CA ARG A 5 -33.53 -108.55 78.50
C ARG A 5 -32.98 -107.13 78.54
N VAL A 6 -32.05 -106.85 79.45
CA VAL A 6 -31.41 -105.54 79.60
C VAL A 6 -30.29 -105.35 78.58
N GLU A 7 -29.56 -106.40 78.22
CA GLU A 7 -28.40 -106.30 77.30
C GLU A 7 -28.79 -106.10 75.83
N ALA A 8 -29.80 -106.81 75.30
CA ALA A 8 -30.22 -106.65 73.91
C ALA A 8 -30.84 -105.27 73.62
N VAL A 9 -31.55 -104.71 74.60
CA VAL A 9 -32.08 -103.33 74.52
C VAL A 9 -30.94 -102.32 74.57
N ARG A 10 -29.84 -102.61 75.27
CA ARG A 10 -28.66 -101.74 75.37
C ARG A 10 -27.90 -101.66 74.05
N ALA A 11 -27.65 -102.79 73.38
CA ALA A 11 -26.88 -102.84 72.14
C ALA A 11 -27.60 -102.19 70.93
N MET A 12 -28.93 -102.33 70.81
CA MET A 12 -29.70 -101.61 69.79
C MET A 12 -29.72 -100.10 70.06
N ARG A 13 -29.81 -99.69 71.33
CA ARG A 13 -29.71 -98.28 71.73
C ARG A 13 -28.36 -97.69 71.37
N GLU A 14 -27.27 -98.41 71.64
CA GLU A 14 -25.91 -97.97 71.34
C GLU A 14 -25.65 -97.85 69.82
N ALA A 15 -26.18 -98.76 69.00
CA ALA A 15 -26.04 -98.70 67.54
C ALA A 15 -26.90 -97.58 66.91
N GLU A 16 -28.09 -97.34 67.44
CA GLU A 16 -28.97 -96.25 67.02
C GLU A 16 -28.41 -94.89 67.47
N GLU A 17 -27.84 -94.81 68.67
CA GLU A 17 -27.10 -93.65 69.18
C GLU A 17 -25.84 -93.38 68.35
N ALA A 18 -25.09 -94.40 67.93
CA ALA A 18 -23.90 -94.23 67.09
C ALA A 18 -24.25 -93.75 65.66
N ARG A 19 -25.34 -94.25 65.06
CA ARG A 19 -25.81 -93.78 63.75
C ARG A 19 -26.38 -92.36 63.82
N ALA A 20 -27.13 -92.05 64.89
CA ALA A 20 -27.61 -90.70 65.15
C ALA A 20 -26.45 -89.72 65.42
N ALA A 21 -25.39 -90.15 66.10
CA ALA A 21 -24.19 -89.35 66.32
C ALA A 21 -23.42 -89.11 65.01
N ALA A 22 -23.29 -90.11 64.14
CA ALA A 22 -22.64 -89.96 62.84
C ALA A 22 -23.41 -89.04 61.87
N GLN A 23 -24.75 -89.13 61.85
CA GLN A 23 -25.60 -88.24 61.06
C GLN A 23 -25.53 -86.80 61.57
N ARG A 24 -25.59 -86.59 62.88
CA ARG A 24 -25.42 -85.26 63.49
C ARG A 24 -24.04 -84.69 63.20
N ALA A 25 -22.98 -85.50 63.26
CA ALA A 25 -21.62 -85.06 62.93
C ALA A 25 -21.49 -84.64 61.45
N ALA A 26 -22.08 -85.41 60.52
CA ALA A 26 -22.08 -85.08 59.10
C ALA A 26 -22.90 -83.82 58.79
N GLU A 27 -24.06 -83.64 59.41
CA GLU A 27 -24.87 -82.42 59.30
C GLU A 27 -24.14 -81.21 59.87
N THR A 28 -23.45 -81.36 61.00
CA THR A 28 -22.65 -80.28 61.61
C THR A 28 -21.49 -79.89 60.70
N GLN A 29 -20.78 -80.86 60.10
CA GLN A 29 -19.69 -80.59 59.16
C GLN A 29 -20.17 -79.94 57.86
N GLN A 30 -21.32 -80.36 57.33
CA GLN A 30 -21.91 -79.72 56.15
C GLN A 30 -22.40 -78.31 56.45
N TYR A 31 -22.94 -78.08 57.64
CA TYR A 31 -23.34 -76.76 58.11
C TYR A 31 -22.12 -75.84 58.25
N GLU A 32 -21.05 -76.31 58.90
CA GLU A 32 -19.80 -75.57 59.04
C GLU A 32 -19.11 -75.29 57.69
N ALA A 33 -19.15 -76.24 56.75
CA ALA A 33 -18.60 -76.04 55.41
C ALA A 33 -19.37 -74.98 54.61
N ARG A 34 -20.71 -74.98 54.70
CA ARG A 34 -21.56 -73.96 54.06
C ARG A 34 -21.39 -72.58 54.70
N GLU A 35 -21.25 -72.52 56.02
CA GLU A 35 -20.95 -71.27 56.74
C GLU A 35 -19.60 -70.70 56.30
N ARG A 36 -18.55 -71.53 56.19
CA ARG A 36 -17.23 -71.09 55.68
C ARG A 36 -17.29 -70.64 54.23
N GLU A 37 -18.05 -71.32 53.37
CA GLU A 37 -18.22 -70.92 51.98
C GLU A 37 -18.97 -69.58 51.87
N ASN A 38 -20.03 -69.39 52.67
CA ASN A 38 -20.77 -68.13 52.72
C ASN A 38 -19.89 -66.98 53.25
N GLN A 39 -19.08 -67.23 54.28
CA GLN A 39 -18.12 -66.26 54.80
C GLN A 39 -17.10 -65.84 53.74
N LEU A 40 -16.52 -66.79 53.01
CA LEU A 40 -15.58 -66.50 51.92
C LEU A 40 -16.23 -65.74 50.76
N ARG A 41 -17.47 -66.06 50.41
CA ARG A 41 -18.23 -65.34 49.38
C ARG A 41 -18.57 -63.91 49.81
N ASP A 42 -18.95 -63.72 51.07
CA ASP A 42 -19.25 -62.40 51.62
C ASP A 42 -17.99 -61.53 51.74
N GLU A 43 -16.85 -62.13 52.14
CA GLU A 43 -15.55 -61.45 52.14
C GLU A 43 -15.10 -61.08 50.72
N ALA A 44 -15.23 -61.99 49.76
CA ALA A 44 -14.91 -61.72 48.35
C ALA A 44 -15.81 -60.62 47.76
N ARG A 45 -17.10 -60.61 48.11
CA ARG A 45 -18.05 -59.57 47.69
C ARG A 45 -17.68 -58.21 48.30
N ARG A 46 -17.37 -58.14 49.60
CA ARG A 46 -16.93 -56.90 50.26
C ARG A 46 -15.61 -56.39 49.70
N ALA A 47 -14.67 -57.28 49.40
CA ALA A 47 -13.40 -56.92 48.78
C ALA A 47 -13.60 -56.38 47.34
N ALA A 48 -14.48 -57.00 46.56
CA ALA A 48 -14.82 -56.52 45.21
C ALA A 48 -15.54 -55.16 45.23
N GLU A 49 -16.49 -54.97 46.16
CA GLU A 49 -17.19 -53.69 46.35
C GLU A 49 -16.22 -52.59 46.81
N ALA A 50 -15.28 -52.90 47.72
CA ALA A 50 -14.23 -51.97 48.13
C ALA A 50 -13.28 -51.59 46.98
N ALA A 51 -12.83 -52.56 46.19
CA ALA A 51 -11.98 -52.31 45.02
C ALA A 51 -12.69 -51.49 43.94
N GLN A 52 -13.99 -51.72 43.71
CA GLN A 52 -14.79 -50.91 42.79
C GLN A 52 -14.96 -49.48 43.29
N GLN A 53 -15.20 -49.27 44.59
CA GLN A 53 -15.30 -47.94 45.18
C GLN A 53 -13.96 -47.17 45.09
N GLU A 54 -12.84 -47.86 45.29
CA GLU A 54 -11.52 -47.25 45.19
C GLU A 54 -11.17 -46.86 43.75
N LEU A 55 -11.49 -47.73 42.77
CA LEU A 55 -11.35 -47.42 41.35
C LEU A 55 -12.25 -46.24 40.94
N GLN A 56 -13.49 -46.19 41.40
CA GLN A 56 -14.40 -45.06 41.15
C GLN A 56 -13.88 -43.76 41.74
N LYS A 57 -13.31 -43.79 42.96
CA LYS A 57 -12.68 -42.63 43.58
C LYS A 57 -11.47 -42.15 42.78
N GLN A 58 -10.60 -43.06 42.33
CA GLN A 58 -9.45 -42.72 41.50
C GLN A 58 -9.88 -42.15 40.14
N GLN A 59 -10.90 -42.73 39.50
CA GLN A 59 -11.47 -42.21 38.26
C GLN A 59 -12.11 -40.83 38.44
N ALA A 60 -12.80 -40.58 39.56
CA ALA A 60 -13.38 -39.27 39.86
C ALA A 60 -12.31 -38.19 40.06
N ILE A 61 -11.23 -38.51 40.80
CA ILE A 61 -10.10 -37.60 41.00
C ILE A 61 -9.40 -37.30 39.68
N ALA A 62 -9.10 -38.33 38.88
CA ALA A 62 -8.46 -38.16 37.58
C ALA A 62 -9.34 -37.35 36.60
N ALA A 63 -10.66 -37.57 36.61
CA ALA A 63 -11.58 -36.79 35.78
C ALA A 63 -11.70 -35.33 36.23
N GLU A 64 -11.65 -35.07 37.54
CA GLU A 64 -11.65 -33.71 38.09
C GLU A 64 -10.36 -32.97 37.77
N GLU A 65 -9.20 -33.63 37.89
CA GLU A 65 -7.91 -33.07 37.46
C GLU A 65 -7.86 -32.79 35.97
N GLN A 66 -8.37 -33.70 35.12
CA GLN A 66 -8.45 -33.47 33.68
C GLN A 66 -9.39 -32.32 33.32
N ARG A 67 -10.52 -32.17 34.02
CA ARG A 67 -11.41 -31.01 33.82
C ARG A 67 -10.74 -29.70 34.21
N LYS A 68 -10.08 -29.65 35.37
CA LYS A 68 -9.32 -28.47 35.81
C LYS A 68 -8.16 -28.15 34.85
N ALA A 69 -7.45 -29.16 34.36
CA ALA A 69 -6.39 -28.98 33.38
C ALA A 69 -6.92 -28.48 32.02
N ALA A 70 -8.06 -29.02 31.55
CA ALA A 70 -8.68 -28.57 30.31
C ALA A 70 -9.27 -27.15 30.41
N GLU A 71 -9.82 -26.77 31.57
CA GLU A 71 -10.28 -25.40 31.84
C GLU A 71 -9.11 -24.42 31.93
N ALA A 72 -8.03 -24.80 32.60
CA ALA A 72 -6.80 -24.01 32.65
C ALA A 72 -6.18 -23.84 31.26
N GLN A 73 -6.19 -24.89 30.43
CA GLN A 73 -5.67 -24.83 29.07
C GLN A 73 -6.56 -23.97 28.16
N ARG A 74 -7.89 -24.08 28.26
CA ARG A 74 -8.83 -23.19 27.53
C ARG A 74 -8.71 -21.74 27.97
N ALA A 75 -8.53 -21.48 29.26
CA ALA A 75 -8.30 -20.14 29.78
C ALA A 75 -6.96 -19.57 29.29
N ALA A 76 -5.90 -20.40 29.25
CA ALA A 76 -4.61 -20.00 28.70
C ALA A 76 -4.66 -19.75 27.19
N GLU A 77 -5.37 -20.57 26.42
CA GLU A 77 -5.57 -20.37 24.97
C GLU A 77 -6.43 -19.14 24.68
N ALA A 78 -7.49 -18.89 25.47
CA ALA A 78 -8.31 -17.69 25.34
C ALA A 78 -7.49 -16.43 25.67
N ALA A 79 -6.72 -16.44 26.76
CA ALA A 79 -5.82 -15.35 27.14
C ALA A 79 -4.70 -15.12 26.10
N ALA A 80 -4.17 -16.19 25.51
CA ALA A 80 -3.19 -16.09 24.42
C ALA A 80 -3.81 -15.51 23.15
N LYS A 81 -5.06 -15.86 22.81
CA LYS A 81 -5.79 -15.26 21.68
C LYS A 81 -6.08 -13.77 21.91
N THR A 82 -6.56 -13.38 23.09
CA THR A 82 -6.83 -11.96 23.38
C THR A 82 -5.53 -11.17 23.40
N ALA A 83 -4.45 -11.71 23.97
CA ALA A 83 -3.13 -11.06 23.95
C ALA A 83 -2.55 -10.96 22.53
N ALA A 84 -2.75 -11.97 21.67
CA ALA A 84 -2.32 -11.92 20.28
C ALA A 84 -3.14 -10.90 19.46
N GLU A 85 -4.45 -10.81 19.69
CA GLU A 85 -5.31 -9.80 19.06
C GLU A 85 -4.95 -8.39 19.53
N GLU A 86 -4.70 -8.19 20.82
CA GLU A 86 -4.23 -6.92 21.38
C GLU A 86 -2.83 -6.56 20.87
N ALA A 87 -1.91 -7.52 20.80
CA ALA A 87 -0.58 -7.30 20.22
C ALA A 87 -0.66 -6.96 18.73
N SER A 88 -1.55 -7.60 17.96
CA SER A 88 -1.77 -7.26 16.55
C SER A 88 -2.39 -5.87 16.39
N ARG A 89 -3.33 -5.49 17.25
CA ARG A 89 -3.93 -4.14 17.26
C ARG A 89 -2.93 -3.08 17.71
N ALA A 90 -2.11 -3.38 18.72
CA ALA A 90 -1.05 -2.50 19.19
C ALA A 90 0.05 -2.35 18.13
N PHE A 91 0.40 -3.42 17.40
CA PHE A 91 1.33 -3.36 16.29
C PHE A 91 0.77 -2.56 15.13
N ALA A 92 -0.49 -2.78 14.73
CA ALA A 92 -1.16 -2.00 13.70
C ALA A 92 -1.27 -0.52 14.09
N ALA A 93 -1.67 -0.21 15.32
CA ALA A 93 -1.76 1.14 15.84
C ALA A 93 -0.37 1.80 15.96
N LYS A 94 0.67 1.04 16.33
CA LYS A 94 2.06 1.52 16.34
C LYS A 94 2.55 1.78 14.92
N GLU A 95 2.27 0.91 13.95
CA GLU A 95 2.62 1.14 12.54
C GLU A 95 1.88 2.35 11.98
N GLU A 96 0.59 2.53 12.28
CA GLU A 96 -0.17 3.71 11.88
C GLU A 96 0.36 4.99 12.55
N ALA A 97 0.69 4.93 13.84
CA ALA A 97 1.29 6.05 14.54
C ALA A 97 2.71 6.38 14.03
N GLU A 98 3.53 5.38 13.71
CA GLU A 98 4.83 5.58 13.05
C GLU A 98 4.65 6.13 11.64
N ARG A 99 3.62 5.71 10.90
CA ARG A 99 3.27 6.27 9.58
C ARG A 99 2.88 7.73 9.71
N GLN A 100 2.00 8.08 10.65
CA GLN A 100 1.56 9.45 10.93
C GLN A 100 2.69 10.34 11.47
N LEU A 101 3.56 9.81 12.33
CA LEU A 101 4.73 10.53 12.84
C LEU A 101 5.75 10.78 11.72
N ARG A 102 6.00 9.77 10.88
CA ARG A 102 6.84 9.90 9.69
C ARG A 102 6.17 10.73 8.59
N GLU A 103 4.86 10.91 8.61
CA GLU A 103 4.12 11.83 7.75
C GLU A 103 4.20 13.27 8.23
N GLY A 104 4.19 13.48 9.55
CA GLY A 104 4.37 14.80 10.15
C GLY A 104 5.81 15.32 10.01
N ILE A 105 6.80 14.43 10.01
CA ILE A 105 8.19 14.80 9.80
C ILE A 105 8.49 14.62 8.31
N GLN A 106 8.61 15.72 7.57
CA GLN A 106 9.16 15.75 6.21
C GLN A 106 10.67 16.01 6.29
N PRO A 107 11.53 15.00 6.53
CA PRO A 107 12.96 15.23 6.59
C PRO A 107 13.44 15.69 5.22
N VAL A 108 14.16 16.80 5.19
CA VAL A 108 14.95 17.20 4.03
C VAL A 108 16.11 16.21 3.93
N VAL A 109 15.93 15.14 3.14
CA VAL A 109 16.98 14.16 2.89
C VAL A 109 17.84 14.70 1.76
N MET A 110 19.05 15.17 2.11
CA MET A 110 20.08 15.50 1.13
C MET A 110 20.78 14.20 0.70
N PRO A 111 20.76 13.82 -0.59
CA PRO A 111 21.46 12.64 -1.09
C PRO A 111 22.97 12.74 -0.83
N SER A 112 23.59 11.61 -0.53
CA SER A 112 25.04 11.53 -0.42
C SER A 112 25.71 11.59 -1.80
N ALA A 113 27.02 11.84 -1.84
CA ALA A 113 27.77 11.82 -3.10
C ALA A 113 27.71 10.46 -3.81
N ALA A 114 27.63 9.36 -3.05
CA ALA A 114 27.48 8.01 -3.60
C ALA A 114 26.10 7.81 -4.26
N ASP A 115 25.04 8.34 -3.63
CA ASP A 115 23.69 8.32 -4.20
C ASP A 115 23.62 9.15 -5.49
N LEU A 116 24.33 10.28 -5.54
CA LEU A 116 24.44 11.12 -6.74
C LEU A 116 25.07 10.37 -7.91
N GLU A 117 26.19 9.67 -7.69
CA GLU A 117 26.84 8.88 -8.72
C GLU A 117 25.98 7.70 -9.19
N GLU A 118 25.33 7.01 -8.25
CA GLU A 118 24.40 5.93 -8.60
C GLU A 118 23.21 6.44 -9.41
N ALA A 119 22.62 7.57 -9.01
CA ALA A 119 21.53 8.19 -9.75
C ALA A 119 21.98 8.62 -11.16
N LYS A 120 23.16 9.25 -11.30
CA LYS A 120 23.76 9.60 -12.60
C LYS A 120 23.98 8.37 -13.48
N ARG A 121 24.48 7.28 -12.90
CA ARG A 121 24.66 5.99 -13.60
C ARG A 121 23.32 5.39 -14.04
N ARG A 122 22.29 5.47 -13.19
CA ARG A 122 20.94 4.96 -13.46
C ARG A 122 20.26 5.70 -14.61
N ILE A 123 20.41 7.01 -14.68
CA ILE A 123 19.81 7.84 -15.75
C ILE A 123 20.66 7.90 -17.03
N GLY A 124 21.91 7.44 -16.96
CA GLY A 124 22.88 7.56 -18.05
C GLY A 124 23.25 9.02 -18.34
N TYR A 125 23.51 9.81 -17.31
CA TYR A 125 23.89 11.23 -17.44
C TYR A 125 25.09 11.38 -18.39
N GLN A 126 24.98 12.28 -19.36
CA GLN A 126 26.02 12.56 -20.36
C GLN A 126 26.60 13.94 -20.14
N GLU A 127 27.88 13.99 -19.76
CA GLU A 127 28.58 15.25 -19.58
C GLU A 127 28.63 16.05 -20.90
N GLY A 128 28.34 17.35 -20.82
CA GLY A 128 28.19 18.23 -21.99
C GLY A 128 26.78 18.28 -22.60
N TYR A 129 25.85 17.45 -22.13
CA TYR A 129 24.42 17.56 -22.44
C TYR A 129 23.65 18.17 -21.28
N PHE A 130 22.58 18.91 -21.61
CA PHE A 130 21.64 19.47 -20.66
C PHE A 130 20.44 18.54 -20.48
N HIS A 131 20.22 18.06 -19.26
CA HIS A 131 19.22 17.07 -18.93
C HIS A 131 18.00 17.74 -18.30
N PHE A 132 16.87 17.68 -19.00
CA PHE A 132 15.59 18.17 -18.50
C PHE A 132 14.72 17.01 -18.05
N ALA A 133 14.25 17.06 -16.80
CA ALA A 133 13.21 16.16 -16.32
C ALA A 133 11.83 16.81 -16.40
N VAL A 134 10.91 16.14 -17.08
CA VAL A 134 9.51 16.53 -17.19
C VAL A 134 8.70 15.72 -16.18
N THR A 135 8.16 16.39 -15.18
CA THR A 135 7.42 15.78 -14.06
C THR A 135 6.02 16.37 -13.95
N GLY A 136 5.15 15.71 -13.19
CA GLY A 136 3.76 16.12 -12.98
C GLY A 136 2.82 14.91 -12.94
N ILE A 137 1.57 15.13 -12.54
CA ILE A 137 0.60 14.05 -12.33
C ILE A 137 0.37 13.17 -13.58
N ALA A 138 -0.06 11.93 -13.37
CA ALA A 138 -0.49 11.07 -14.48
C ALA A 138 -1.59 11.75 -15.30
N GLY A 139 -1.52 11.64 -16.63
CA GLY A 139 -2.49 12.29 -17.53
C GLY A 139 -2.30 13.80 -17.73
N SER A 140 -1.34 14.47 -17.08
CA SER A 140 -1.06 15.90 -17.32
C SER A 140 -0.51 16.20 -18.72
N GLY A 141 -0.14 15.19 -19.50
CA GLY A 141 0.34 15.35 -20.88
C GLY A 141 1.85 15.51 -21.03
N LYS A 142 2.64 15.06 -20.05
CA LYS A 142 4.13 15.06 -20.07
C LYS A 142 4.70 14.51 -21.38
N SER A 143 4.36 13.28 -21.72
CA SER A 143 4.87 12.60 -22.92
C SER A 143 4.46 13.33 -24.20
N SER A 144 3.25 13.91 -24.24
CA SER A 144 2.82 14.74 -25.39
C SER A 144 3.62 16.04 -25.51
N LEU A 145 3.99 16.64 -24.38
CA LEU A 145 4.79 17.85 -24.37
C LEU A 145 6.24 17.56 -24.79
N ILE A 146 6.83 16.45 -24.35
CA ILE A 146 8.16 15.99 -24.79
C ILE A 146 8.17 15.77 -26.31
N ASN A 147 7.13 15.13 -26.85
CA ASN A 147 6.99 14.96 -28.30
C ASN A 147 6.94 16.31 -29.01
N ALA A 148 6.15 17.25 -28.49
CA ALA A 148 6.07 18.59 -29.05
C ALA A 148 7.43 19.31 -29.02
N PHE A 149 8.19 19.22 -27.92
CA PHE A 149 9.55 19.77 -27.80
C PHE A 149 10.51 19.18 -28.82
N ARG A 150 10.40 17.88 -29.10
CA ARG A 150 11.19 17.18 -30.13
C ARG A 150 10.68 17.42 -31.56
N GLY A 151 9.61 18.20 -31.73
CA GLY A 151 8.97 18.40 -33.03
C GLY A 151 8.28 17.13 -33.58
N LEU A 152 8.02 16.14 -32.75
CA LEU A 152 7.33 14.91 -33.13
C LEU A 152 5.84 15.01 -32.85
N ARG A 153 5.03 14.36 -33.70
CA ARG A 153 3.62 14.13 -33.43
C ARG A 153 3.47 12.87 -32.57
N ASN A 154 2.44 12.81 -31.73
CA ASN A 154 2.19 11.67 -30.85
C ASN A 154 2.00 10.31 -31.55
N ARG A 155 1.83 10.30 -32.88
CA ARG A 155 1.68 9.07 -33.69
C ARG A 155 2.97 8.67 -34.41
N ASP A 156 4.05 9.43 -34.25
CA ASP A 156 5.32 9.13 -34.89
C ASP A 156 6.00 7.95 -34.19
N ALA A 157 6.76 7.14 -34.93
CA ALA A 157 7.35 5.89 -34.40
C ALA A 157 8.36 6.13 -33.25
N GLU A 158 9.02 7.29 -33.24
CA GLU A 158 9.99 7.69 -32.21
C GLU A 158 9.38 8.56 -31.10
N ALA A 159 8.05 8.73 -31.11
CA ALA A 159 7.33 9.52 -30.13
C ALA A 159 7.21 8.76 -28.79
N ALA A 160 7.31 9.50 -27.69
CA ALA A 160 6.96 8.99 -26.37
C ALA A 160 5.50 8.53 -26.36
N ALA A 161 5.26 7.30 -25.90
CA ALA A 161 3.93 6.73 -25.83
C ALA A 161 3.01 7.58 -24.94
N THR A 162 1.87 8.00 -25.48
CA THR A 162 0.89 8.81 -24.76
C THR A 162 -0.30 7.94 -24.33
N GLY A 163 -0.64 7.93 -23.04
CA GLY A 163 -1.80 7.22 -22.50
C GLY A 163 -2.51 8.01 -21.39
N ILE A 164 -3.76 7.62 -21.10
CA ILE A 164 -4.59 8.22 -20.04
C ILE A 164 -4.18 7.66 -18.67
N THR A 165 -3.82 6.38 -18.61
CA THR A 165 -3.23 5.72 -17.44
C THR A 165 -1.72 5.95 -17.40
N GLU A 166 -1.11 5.85 -16.22
CA GLU A 166 0.36 5.88 -16.09
C GLU A 166 0.95 4.74 -16.93
N THR A 167 1.40 5.09 -18.13
CA THR A 167 1.94 4.13 -19.11
C THR A 167 3.45 3.94 -18.90
N THR A 168 4.06 4.85 -18.13
CA THR A 168 5.49 4.94 -17.88
C THR A 168 5.75 4.51 -16.44
N LEU A 169 6.09 3.23 -16.22
CA LEU A 169 6.50 2.70 -14.90
C LEU A 169 7.98 2.94 -14.59
N GLN A 170 8.76 3.31 -15.61
CA GLN A 170 10.20 3.58 -15.53
C GLN A 170 10.49 4.86 -16.31
N MET A 171 11.39 5.69 -15.77
CA MET A 171 11.85 6.91 -16.43
C MET A 171 12.31 6.63 -17.87
N ALA A 172 11.80 7.40 -18.83
CA ALA A 172 12.13 7.25 -20.24
C ALA A 172 12.99 8.42 -20.72
N ARG A 173 14.06 8.11 -21.47
CA ARG A 173 15.03 9.08 -21.97
C ARG A 173 14.83 9.31 -23.47
N PHE A 174 14.77 10.58 -23.86
CA PHE A 174 14.55 11.02 -25.24
C PHE A 174 15.54 12.12 -25.60
N PRO A 175 16.59 11.82 -26.38
CA PRO A 175 17.46 12.84 -26.96
C PRO A 175 16.68 13.83 -27.84
N ASP A 176 17.19 15.06 -27.96
CA ASP A 176 16.63 16.03 -28.90
C ASP A 176 16.69 15.52 -30.34
N ALA A 177 15.72 15.94 -31.16
CA ALA A 177 15.66 15.54 -32.56
C ALA A 177 16.78 16.19 -33.40
N ASN A 178 17.32 17.34 -32.96
CA ASN A 178 18.45 17.99 -33.61
C ASN A 178 19.75 17.64 -32.87
N PRO A 179 20.71 16.92 -33.49
CA PRO A 179 21.98 16.57 -32.87
C PRO A 179 22.83 17.77 -32.44
N ALA A 180 22.61 18.95 -33.03
CA ALA A 180 23.29 20.18 -32.65
C ALA A 180 22.79 20.76 -31.31
N ASN A 181 21.61 20.36 -30.85
CA ASN A 181 21.11 20.69 -29.52
C ASN A 181 21.61 19.62 -28.55
N HIS A 182 22.55 19.96 -27.68
CA HIS A 182 23.00 19.06 -26.62
C HIS A 182 21.97 18.99 -25.48
N VAL A 183 20.75 18.58 -25.80
CA VAL A 183 19.61 18.53 -24.87
C VAL A 183 19.05 17.11 -24.81
N VAL A 184 18.74 16.64 -23.60
CA VAL A 184 18.10 15.35 -23.36
C VAL A 184 16.86 15.53 -22.50
N TRP A 185 15.74 15.00 -22.97
CA TRP A 185 14.44 15.04 -22.30
C TRP A 185 14.19 13.74 -21.55
N PHE A 186 13.75 13.84 -20.30
CA PHE A 186 13.37 12.70 -19.48
C PHE A 186 11.89 12.80 -19.13
N ASP A 187 11.14 11.77 -19.47
CA ASP A 187 9.76 11.59 -19.01
C ASP A 187 9.80 10.90 -17.66
N ILE A 188 9.51 11.65 -16.60
CA ILE A 188 9.47 11.10 -15.25
C ILE A 188 8.07 10.50 -15.02
N PRO A 189 7.96 9.25 -14.52
CA PRO A 189 6.68 8.65 -14.13
C PRO A 189 5.83 9.61 -13.30
N GLY A 190 4.50 9.57 -13.48
CA GLY A 190 3.65 10.57 -12.85
C GLY A 190 3.57 10.37 -11.34
N ALA A 191 3.79 11.43 -10.56
CA ALA A 191 3.51 11.37 -9.13
C ALA A 191 1.99 11.20 -8.89
N GLY A 192 1.62 10.35 -7.94
CA GLY A 192 0.22 10.07 -7.60
C GLY A 192 -0.17 8.59 -7.57
N THR A 193 0.77 7.66 -7.71
CA THR A 193 0.51 6.27 -7.31
C THR A 193 0.59 6.13 -5.80
N LEU A 194 -0.34 5.36 -5.22
CA LEU A 194 -0.48 5.07 -3.78
C LEU A 194 0.80 4.56 -3.08
N LYS A 195 1.90 4.34 -3.80
CA LYS A 195 3.12 3.68 -3.33
C LYS A 195 4.24 4.64 -2.91
N VAL A 196 4.29 5.87 -3.41
CA VAL A 196 5.41 6.80 -3.16
C VAL A 196 4.90 8.06 -2.48
N ARG A 197 5.48 8.40 -1.33
CA ARG A 197 5.11 9.59 -0.57
C ARG A 197 5.62 10.85 -1.28
N ASP A 198 4.80 11.90 -1.30
CA ASP A 198 5.05 13.14 -2.06
C ASP A 198 6.43 13.77 -1.81
N TRP A 199 6.93 13.73 -0.57
CA TRP A 199 8.24 14.31 -0.22
C TRP A 199 9.43 13.39 -0.56
N GLN A 200 9.22 12.08 -0.70
CA GLN A 200 10.27 11.12 -1.09
C GLN A 200 10.41 11.01 -2.60
N TYR A 201 9.32 11.29 -3.34
CA TYR A 201 9.27 11.21 -4.79
C TYR A 201 10.45 11.93 -5.48
N PHE A 202 10.82 13.13 -5.00
CA PHE A 202 11.93 13.90 -5.57
C PHE A 202 13.27 13.15 -5.49
N ASN A 203 13.55 12.51 -4.35
CA ASN A 203 14.80 11.78 -4.14
C ASN A 203 14.77 10.38 -4.77
N ASP A 204 13.64 9.67 -4.67
CA ASP A 204 13.49 8.32 -5.23
C ASP A 204 13.64 8.31 -6.75
N GLN A 205 13.04 9.30 -7.42
CA GLN A 205 13.19 9.50 -8.86
C GLN A 205 14.54 10.11 -9.24
N GLY A 206 15.34 10.53 -8.26
CA GLY A 206 16.65 11.13 -8.48
C GLY A 206 16.56 12.49 -9.16
N LEU A 207 15.52 13.30 -8.89
CA LEU A 207 15.31 14.57 -9.57
C LEU A 207 16.45 15.59 -9.32
N TYR A 208 17.27 15.37 -8.30
CA TYR A 208 18.43 16.18 -7.97
C TYR A 208 19.60 16.09 -8.98
N VAL A 209 19.60 15.11 -9.89
CA VAL A 209 20.69 14.97 -10.88
C VAL A 209 20.45 15.78 -12.16
N PHE A 210 19.25 16.30 -12.36
CA PHE A 210 18.88 17.00 -13.58
C PHE A 210 19.29 18.47 -13.51
N ASP A 211 19.63 19.03 -14.67
CA ASP A 211 20.09 20.41 -14.78
C ASP A 211 18.90 21.39 -14.67
N ALA A 212 17.70 20.96 -15.09
CA ALA A 212 16.46 21.69 -14.80
C ALA A 212 15.21 20.78 -14.82
N LEU A 213 14.14 21.26 -14.17
CA LEU A 213 12.87 20.55 -14.05
C LEU A 213 11.73 21.31 -14.75
N VAL A 214 10.90 20.59 -15.50
CA VAL A 214 9.64 21.10 -16.06
C VAL A 214 8.49 20.43 -15.31
N VAL A 215 7.81 21.19 -14.46
CA VAL A 215 6.73 20.71 -13.59
C VAL A 215 5.38 21.02 -14.23
N LEU A 216 4.71 19.98 -14.74
CA LEU A 216 3.38 20.10 -15.32
C LEU A 216 2.32 20.09 -14.22
N VAL A 217 1.66 21.24 -14.05
CA VAL A 217 0.56 21.41 -13.10
C VAL A 217 -0.79 21.30 -13.80
N ASP A 218 -1.71 20.55 -13.20
CA ASP A 218 -3.08 20.47 -13.72
C ASP A 218 -4.02 21.58 -13.14
N ASN A 219 -5.34 21.40 -13.17
CA ASN A 219 -6.35 22.34 -12.65
C ASN A 219 -6.18 22.59 -11.15
N ARG A 220 -5.60 21.63 -10.42
CA ARG A 220 -5.35 21.70 -8.99
C ARG A 220 -3.85 21.53 -8.74
N PHE A 221 -3.30 22.41 -7.91
CA PHE A 221 -1.97 22.20 -7.34
C PHE A 221 -2.04 21.04 -6.35
N THR A 222 -1.21 20.02 -6.55
CA THR A 222 -1.13 18.87 -5.65
C THR A 222 -0.06 19.08 -4.59
N ALA A 223 -0.15 18.34 -3.48
CA ALA A 223 0.89 18.34 -2.46
C ALA A 223 2.24 17.87 -3.04
N THR A 224 2.21 16.97 -4.02
CA THR A 224 3.42 16.53 -4.73
C THR A 224 4.07 17.64 -5.53
N ASP A 225 3.30 18.47 -6.24
CA ASP A 225 3.85 19.61 -7.00
C ASP A 225 4.59 20.58 -6.07
N VAL A 226 4.00 20.87 -4.90
CA VAL A 226 4.61 21.72 -3.87
C VAL A 226 5.89 21.07 -3.32
N ALA A 227 5.88 19.77 -3.05
CA ALA A 227 7.04 19.05 -2.57
C ALA A 227 8.19 19.07 -3.60
N ILE A 228 7.88 18.87 -4.88
CA ILE A 228 8.87 18.95 -5.98
C ILE A 228 9.46 20.35 -6.05
N LEU A 229 8.64 21.41 -6.03
CA LEU A 229 9.13 22.80 -6.11
C LEU A 229 9.96 23.20 -4.89
N ARG A 230 9.56 22.77 -3.69
CA ARG A 230 10.31 23.02 -2.45
C ARG A 230 11.65 22.30 -2.47
N ASN A 231 11.69 21.03 -2.87
CA ASN A 231 12.94 20.28 -2.99
C ASN A 231 13.84 20.84 -4.10
N ALA A 232 13.29 21.14 -5.27
CA ALA A 232 14.05 21.78 -6.36
C ALA A 232 14.76 23.05 -5.89
N ARG A 233 14.08 23.89 -5.10
CA ARG A 233 14.67 25.07 -4.46
C ARG A 233 15.79 24.71 -3.49
N LEU A 234 15.61 23.68 -2.66
CA LEU A 234 16.65 23.22 -1.72
C LEU A 234 17.92 22.75 -2.44
N PHE A 235 17.76 22.13 -3.61
CA PHE A 235 18.87 21.68 -4.45
C PHE A 235 19.36 22.74 -5.46
N ASN A 236 18.83 23.98 -5.42
CA ASN A 236 19.12 25.06 -6.37
C ASN A 236 18.92 24.67 -7.85
N ILE A 237 17.94 23.80 -8.13
CA ILE A 237 17.63 23.37 -9.49
C ILE A 237 16.55 24.29 -10.08
N PRO A 238 16.79 24.92 -11.25
CA PRO A 238 15.79 25.71 -11.94
C PRO A 238 14.54 24.88 -12.26
N CYS A 239 13.37 25.40 -11.89
CA CYS A 239 12.09 24.75 -12.17
C CYS A 239 11.18 25.66 -13.01
N TYR A 240 10.52 25.06 -14.00
CA TYR A 240 9.55 25.72 -14.88
C TYR A 240 8.17 25.14 -14.64
N ILE A 241 7.26 25.98 -14.13
CA ILE A 241 5.88 25.57 -13.91
C ILE A 241 5.12 25.71 -15.23
N VAL A 242 4.62 24.59 -15.75
CA VAL A 242 3.94 24.52 -17.04
C VAL A 242 2.50 24.06 -16.85
N ARG A 243 1.56 24.82 -17.39
CA ARG A 243 0.16 24.41 -17.56
C ARG A 243 -0.04 23.93 -18.99
N SER A 244 -0.18 22.63 -19.17
CA SER A 244 -0.44 22.02 -20.48
C SER A 244 -1.92 22.08 -20.87
N LYS A 245 -2.26 21.60 -22.07
CA LYS A 245 -3.64 21.46 -22.58
C LYS A 245 -4.47 22.75 -22.57
N ALA A 246 -3.80 23.90 -22.73
CA ALA A 246 -4.47 25.20 -22.73
C ALA A 246 -5.61 25.29 -23.76
N ASP A 247 -5.47 24.64 -24.92
CA ASP A 247 -6.49 24.57 -25.97
C ASP A 247 -7.79 23.91 -25.51
N THR A 248 -7.70 22.80 -24.77
CA THR A 248 -8.88 22.12 -24.23
C THR A 248 -9.55 22.98 -23.15
N HIS A 249 -8.77 23.60 -22.27
CA HIS A 249 -9.33 24.45 -21.22
C HIS A 249 -10.00 25.71 -21.79
N ILE A 250 -9.38 26.38 -22.76
CA ILE A 250 -9.99 27.52 -23.45
C ILE A 250 -11.29 27.10 -24.13
N ARG A 251 -11.34 25.91 -24.76
CA ARG A 251 -12.59 25.38 -25.35
C ARG A 251 -13.68 25.16 -24.30
N ASN A 252 -13.34 24.59 -23.14
CA ASN A 252 -14.31 24.38 -22.07
C ASN A 252 -14.84 25.72 -21.54
N VAL A 253 -13.97 26.73 -21.36
CA VAL A 253 -14.39 28.07 -20.95
C VAL A 253 -15.30 28.72 -22.02
N MET A 254 -15.02 28.51 -23.31
CA MET A 254 -15.92 28.99 -24.37
C MET A 254 -17.30 28.35 -24.26
N ILE A 255 -17.38 27.03 -24.04
CA ILE A 255 -18.66 26.32 -23.86
C ILE A 255 -19.43 26.87 -22.66
N ASP A 256 -18.75 27.09 -21.53
CA ASP A 256 -19.36 27.69 -20.34
C ASP A 256 -19.86 29.13 -20.57
N MET A 257 -19.22 29.86 -21.48
CA MET A 257 -19.62 31.21 -21.92
C MET A 257 -20.76 31.20 -22.96
N GLY A 258 -21.28 30.03 -23.32
CA GLY A 258 -22.39 29.87 -24.25
C GLY A 258 -22.01 29.48 -25.67
N TYR A 259 -20.76 29.05 -25.92
CA TYR A 259 -20.36 28.53 -27.23
C TYR A 259 -21.04 27.18 -27.49
N ASP A 260 -21.96 27.14 -28.46
CA ASP A 260 -22.52 25.89 -28.97
C ASP A 260 -21.82 25.48 -30.27
N SER A 261 -21.19 24.31 -30.26
CA SER A 261 -20.54 23.75 -31.45
C SER A 261 -21.53 23.24 -32.51
N GLN A 262 -22.84 23.23 -32.21
CA GLN A 262 -23.91 22.79 -33.11
C GLN A 262 -24.63 23.95 -33.81
N ASP A 263 -24.45 25.19 -33.35
CA ASP A 263 -24.94 26.39 -34.03
C ASP A 263 -23.90 26.88 -35.04
N ASP A 264 -24.06 26.46 -36.30
CA ASP A 264 -23.21 26.88 -37.44
C ASP A 264 -23.43 28.36 -37.86
N GLU A 265 -24.28 29.12 -37.14
CA GLU A 265 -24.64 30.50 -37.45
C GLU A 265 -23.74 31.58 -36.79
N GLU A 266 -22.78 31.21 -35.92
CA GLU A 266 -21.89 32.20 -35.31
C GLU A 266 -20.83 32.76 -36.28
N ASP A 267 -20.88 34.07 -36.53
CA ASP A 267 -19.87 34.82 -37.29
C ASP A 267 -18.43 34.50 -36.82
N GLU A 268 -17.49 34.30 -37.77
CA GLU A 268 -16.07 34.00 -37.48
C GLU A 268 -15.42 35.08 -36.58
N ARG A 269 -15.96 36.31 -36.57
CA ARG A 269 -15.54 37.42 -35.69
C ARG A 269 -16.05 37.26 -34.25
N SER A 270 -17.29 36.80 -34.07
CA SER A 270 -17.89 36.56 -32.76
C SER A 270 -17.17 35.41 -32.06
N ARG A 271 -16.90 34.33 -32.80
CA ARG A 271 -16.07 33.21 -32.33
C ARG A 271 -14.67 33.66 -31.90
N ALA A 272 -13.99 34.48 -32.71
CA ALA A 272 -12.67 34.98 -32.37
C ALA A 272 -12.67 35.89 -31.12
N LYS A 273 -13.76 36.65 -30.89
CA LYS A 273 -13.92 37.50 -29.70
C LYS A 273 -14.20 36.67 -28.45
N LEU A 274 -15.02 35.62 -28.55
CA LEU A 274 -15.24 34.65 -27.48
C LEU A 274 -13.94 33.91 -27.14
N GLU A 275 -13.19 33.45 -28.15
CA GLU A 275 -11.89 32.80 -27.96
C GLU A 275 -10.89 33.73 -27.25
N ALA A 276 -10.84 35.01 -27.64
CA ALA A 276 -9.97 36.00 -26.99
C ALA A 276 -10.36 36.25 -25.52
N THR A 277 -11.65 36.42 -25.24
CA THR A 277 -12.16 36.63 -23.88
C THR A 277 -11.93 35.41 -22.99
N ALA A 278 -12.26 34.21 -23.49
CA ALA A 278 -12.04 32.94 -22.80
C ALA A 278 -10.56 32.71 -22.52
N ARG A 279 -9.70 33.06 -23.49
CA ARG A 279 -8.25 32.97 -23.36
C ARG A 279 -7.71 33.91 -22.29
N GLU A 280 -8.12 35.18 -22.29
CA GLU A 280 -7.69 36.15 -21.29
C GLU A 280 -8.14 35.74 -19.88
N HIS A 281 -9.41 35.33 -19.75
CA HIS A 281 -9.95 34.82 -18.51
C HIS A 281 -9.17 33.60 -18.00
N PHE A 282 -8.90 32.62 -18.87
CA PHE A 282 -8.15 31.42 -18.51
C PHE A 282 -6.71 31.73 -18.08
N VAL A 283 -6.01 32.61 -18.81
CA VAL A 283 -4.63 33.00 -18.50
C VAL A 283 -4.58 33.73 -17.16
N SER A 284 -5.47 34.70 -16.94
CA SER A 284 -5.54 35.48 -15.71
C SER A 284 -5.87 34.58 -14.50
N ALA A 285 -6.93 33.77 -14.61
CA ALA A 285 -7.35 32.85 -13.56
C ALA A 285 -6.26 31.83 -13.22
N THR A 286 -5.59 31.27 -14.23
CA THR A 286 -4.51 30.30 -14.01
C THR A 286 -3.34 30.94 -13.28
N ARG A 287 -2.87 32.11 -13.73
CA ARG A 287 -1.74 32.82 -13.10
C ARG A 287 -2.06 33.21 -11.66
N GLN A 288 -3.28 33.67 -11.41
CA GLN A 288 -3.72 34.02 -10.06
C GLN A 288 -3.79 32.80 -9.15
N ASN A 289 -4.39 31.70 -9.61
CA ASN A 289 -4.49 30.45 -8.85
C ASN A 289 -3.10 29.90 -8.48
N VAL A 290 -2.16 29.88 -9.42
CA VAL A 290 -0.81 29.40 -9.12
C VAL A 290 -0.10 30.33 -8.15
N ARG A 291 -0.20 31.66 -8.33
CA ARG A 291 0.39 32.62 -7.39
C ARG A 291 -0.14 32.43 -5.97
N ASP A 292 -1.45 32.25 -5.82
CA ASP A 292 -2.08 32.05 -4.52
C ASP A 292 -1.66 30.71 -3.89
N ASN A 293 -1.50 29.65 -4.70
CA ASN A 293 -0.99 28.36 -4.23
C ASN A 293 0.49 28.42 -3.85
N LEU A 294 1.33 29.12 -4.62
CA LEU A 294 2.74 29.33 -4.29
C LEU A 294 2.89 30.13 -2.98
N ARG A 295 2.07 31.17 -2.77
CA ARG A 295 2.03 31.94 -1.52
C ARG A 295 1.62 31.09 -0.33
N LYS A 296 0.58 30.26 -0.48
CA LYS A 296 0.15 29.32 0.57
C LYS A 296 1.23 28.29 0.92
N ALA A 297 2.07 27.95 -0.05
CA ALA A 297 3.17 27.01 0.11
C ALA A 297 4.50 27.65 0.61
N ASP A 298 4.52 28.96 0.86
CA ASP A 298 5.73 29.74 1.20
C ASP A 298 6.85 29.61 0.14
N LEU A 299 6.44 29.54 -1.13
CA LEU A 299 7.34 29.49 -2.28
C LEU A 299 7.41 30.88 -2.95
N PRO A 300 8.55 31.23 -3.58
CA PRO A 300 8.69 32.51 -4.25
C PRO A 300 7.75 32.56 -5.46
N ASP A 301 7.28 33.75 -5.82
CA ASP A 301 6.44 33.89 -7.01
C ASP A 301 7.24 33.47 -8.24
N GLN A 302 6.69 32.54 -9.00
CA GLN A 302 7.30 32.00 -10.21
C GLN A 302 6.34 32.14 -11.37
N ARG A 303 6.90 32.36 -12.55
CA ARG A 303 6.11 32.48 -13.77
C ARG A 303 5.55 31.13 -14.18
N VAL A 304 4.25 31.10 -14.47
CA VAL A 304 3.58 29.94 -15.06
C VAL A 304 3.55 30.11 -16.57
N TYR A 305 3.98 29.07 -17.28
CA TYR A 305 3.92 28.99 -18.73
C TYR A 305 2.70 28.20 -19.14
N ILE A 306 1.80 28.84 -19.87
CA ILE A 306 0.58 28.20 -20.36
C ILE A 306 0.82 27.78 -21.81
N LEU A 307 0.80 26.48 -22.07
CA LEU A 307 1.19 25.88 -23.35
C LEU A 307 0.09 24.99 -23.93
N SER A 308 -0.07 25.03 -25.25
CA SER A 308 -0.74 23.97 -26.01
C SER A 308 0.26 23.15 -26.82
N ASN A 309 0.07 21.83 -26.86
CA ASN A 309 0.96 20.94 -27.63
C ASN A 309 0.93 21.27 -29.13
N SER A 310 -0.23 21.70 -29.64
CA SER A 310 -0.44 22.01 -31.06
C SER A 310 0.29 23.28 -31.51
N THR A 311 0.27 24.31 -30.66
CA THR A 311 0.97 25.58 -30.87
C THR A 311 2.47 25.39 -30.69
N MET A 312 2.91 24.65 -29.67
CA MET A 312 4.31 24.31 -29.44
C MET A 312 4.94 23.61 -30.65
N LEU A 313 4.31 22.55 -31.16
CA LEU A 313 4.79 21.82 -32.34
C LEU A 313 4.93 22.74 -33.57
N SER A 314 4.01 23.69 -33.73
CA SER A 314 4.02 24.64 -34.85
C SER A 314 5.14 25.68 -34.72
N VAL A 315 5.48 26.09 -33.50
CA VAL A 315 6.61 27.00 -33.24
C VAL A 315 7.93 26.29 -33.52
N ILE A 316 8.07 25.04 -33.09
CA ILE A 316 9.31 24.27 -33.25
C ILE A 316 9.55 23.87 -34.70
N LYS A 317 8.50 23.50 -35.45
CA LYS A 317 8.60 23.24 -36.90
C LYS A 317 8.72 24.52 -37.75
N ASN A 318 8.68 25.70 -37.12
CA ASN A 318 8.69 27.00 -37.78
C ASN A 318 7.57 27.17 -38.83
N THR A 319 6.49 26.39 -38.75
CA THR A 319 5.33 26.41 -39.65
C THR A 319 4.21 27.29 -39.10
N ALA A 320 4.53 28.27 -38.26
CA ALA A 320 3.56 29.14 -37.61
C ALA A 320 2.82 30.02 -38.63
N SER A 321 1.71 29.51 -39.17
CA SER A 321 0.79 30.26 -40.03
C SER A 321 0.24 31.49 -39.28
N SER A 322 -0.09 32.56 -40.02
CA SER A 322 -0.66 33.81 -39.48
C SER A 322 -1.97 33.62 -38.69
N LYS A 323 -2.68 32.49 -38.88
CA LYS A 323 -3.89 32.12 -38.11
C LYS A 323 -3.53 31.44 -36.77
N MET A 324 -2.38 30.78 -36.70
CA MET A 324 -1.85 30.09 -35.50
C MET A 324 -1.03 31.02 -34.61
N SER A 325 -0.48 32.11 -35.15
CA SER A 325 0.20 33.13 -34.35
C SER A 325 -0.75 33.82 -33.35
N LYS A 326 -2.04 33.91 -33.69
CA LYS A 326 -3.10 34.41 -32.80
C LYS A 326 -3.44 33.45 -31.65
N LYS A 327 -3.07 32.18 -31.73
CA LYS A 327 -3.30 31.15 -30.71
C LYS A 327 -2.10 30.94 -29.77
N LEU A 328 -0.96 31.55 -30.07
CA LEU A 328 0.24 31.50 -29.24
C LEU A 328 -0.01 32.24 -27.93
N LEU A 329 0.17 31.53 -26.83
CA LEU A 329 0.21 31.97 -25.44
C LEU A 329 1.66 32.26 -25.06
N ASP A 330 2.23 31.45 -24.16
CA ASP A 330 3.56 31.66 -23.61
C ASP A 330 4.63 30.82 -24.34
N GLU A 331 4.30 30.09 -25.42
CA GLU A 331 5.20 29.15 -26.10
C GLU A 331 6.51 29.80 -26.60
N LYS A 332 6.41 31.01 -27.16
CA LYS A 332 7.60 31.75 -27.65
C LYS A 332 8.47 32.28 -26.51
N VAL A 333 7.86 32.61 -25.38
CA VAL A 333 8.58 33.13 -24.21
C VAL A 333 9.25 31.97 -23.50
N PHE A 334 8.53 30.86 -23.32
CA PHE A 334 9.07 29.63 -22.79
C PHE A 334 10.30 29.17 -23.57
N LEU A 335 10.23 29.10 -24.91
CA LEU A 335 11.39 28.69 -25.71
C LEU A 335 12.58 29.66 -25.62
N LYS A 336 12.35 30.96 -25.48
CA LYS A 336 13.43 31.94 -25.28
C LYS A 336 14.11 31.77 -23.93
N ASP A 337 13.32 31.69 -22.86
CA ASP A 337 13.82 31.52 -21.50
C ASP A 337 14.50 30.14 -21.35
N PHE A 338 13.95 29.12 -22.01
CA PHE A 338 14.51 27.78 -22.11
C PHE A 338 15.86 27.75 -22.84
N MET A 339 15.94 28.34 -24.04
CA MET A 339 17.18 28.38 -24.83
C MET A 339 18.24 29.25 -24.16
N ALA A 340 17.85 30.36 -23.53
CA ALA A 340 18.78 31.23 -22.79
C ALA A 340 19.47 30.48 -21.64
N ASN A 341 18.73 29.64 -20.89
CA ASN A 341 19.30 28.85 -19.80
C ASN A 341 20.13 27.66 -20.29
N ALA A 342 19.77 27.06 -21.43
CA ALA A 342 20.59 26.02 -22.06
C ALA A 342 21.93 26.57 -22.60
N HIS A 343 21.96 27.81 -23.11
CA HIS A 343 23.18 28.43 -23.66
C HIS A 343 24.03 29.14 -22.59
N GLY A 344 23.41 29.74 -21.57
CA GLY A 344 24.11 30.45 -20.50
C GLY A 344 25.01 29.55 -19.64
N HIS A 345 24.71 28.25 -19.54
CA HIS A 345 25.58 27.28 -18.88
C HIS A 345 26.74 26.76 -19.77
N GLY A 346 26.64 26.91 -21.10
CA GLY A 346 27.71 26.54 -22.02
C GLY A 346 28.90 27.49 -21.99
N GLU A 347 28.67 28.78 -21.72
CA GLU A 347 29.75 29.77 -21.59
C GLU A 347 30.45 29.75 -20.22
N GLY A 348 29.78 29.22 -19.17
CA GLY A 348 30.35 29.12 -17.83
C GLY A 348 31.35 27.98 -17.63
N MET A 349 31.48 27.05 -18.58
CA MET A 349 32.39 25.89 -18.49
C MET A 349 33.65 26.03 -19.37
N MET A 350 33.81 27.18 -20.04
CA MET A 350 34.95 27.52 -20.90
C MET A 350 35.70 28.78 -20.40
N ALA A 351 35.61 29.10 -19.11
CA ALA A 351 36.37 30.18 -18.45
C ALA A 351 37.24 29.64 -17.32
#